data_AF-A0A8J2Q9Q6-F1
#
_entry.id   AF-A0A8J2Q9Q6-F1
#
_cell.length_a   1.000
_cell.length_b   1.000
_cell.length_c   1.000
_cell.angle_alpha   90.00
_cell.angle_beta   90.00
_cell.angle_gamma   90.00
#
_symmetry.space_group_name_H-M   'P 1'
#
loop_
_entity.id
_entity.type
_entity.pdbx_description
1 polymer ?
#
loop_
_entity_poly.entity_id
_entity_poly.type
_entity_poly.pdbx_seq_one_letter_code
_entity_poly.pdbx_strand_id
1 'polypeptide(L)'
;MYNESSSNIIITMDKPRTILIYNNKPYGKMEKIELRVSDPNIVVIGAHGPIKAQIEPYFDPISGKFTENYLLVFFTFLNALSFIHCTIQKNHSTTTEIAQILTPLKSSKMIRHLSKHFNVVTINENKFILRTLQMFVQLNPKNGLLETIYLNVATNDTERLWCKQEFNFYKSTYSGAYIMTLENEKLTELKMTGAETFIISGSLRQIAYTLSEFIKQRLSVNNISGAEENRLHMQLRVDIRKMSDVQLISTFTTDMIPDDFEYYTDSNGLQLIKRAEYNTSNRPEMNYYPMPTALVLKDCSKRLSILSNVPHGVRTFDKINFEIMLDRRLSTDDRKGLGLDNDGLPMDNLPVNMAFTFVIERMVPVKHKRQRFAYNTLNAHLALQSLIYQPNIFIFSGILENLPFRHFQSFPCDVQLLTVRPLTSDINRRLMILHRAGIDCDSLTLPICRGNELDLALKKYMQSIGVRTVQKTLLNGIRQISKEMHYQLATFFLEPTDFATYLIRFN
;
A
#
# COMPACT_ATOMS: atom_id res chain seq x y z
N MET A 1 6.96 -14.04 -11.96
CA MET A 1 5.68 -13.55 -12.54
C MET A 1 5.11 -12.38 -11.72
N TYR A 2 5.97 -11.50 -11.20
CA TYR A 2 5.57 -10.31 -10.45
C TYR A 2 5.65 -9.10 -11.41
N ASN A 3 4.53 -8.40 -11.61
CA ASN A 3 4.37 -7.10 -12.30
C ASN A 3 4.23 -6.98 -13.83
N GLU A 4 4.26 -8.05 -14.65
CA GLU A 4 3.97 -7.86 -16.09
C GLU A 4 2.47 -7.75 -16.44
N SER A 5 1.55 -8.21 -15.58
CA SER A 5 0.13 -8.33 -15.94
C SER A 5 -0.79 -7.19 -15.50
N SER A 6 -0.27 -6.09 -14.95
CA SER A 6 -1.09 -4.92 -14.54
C SER A 6 -0.76 -3.65 -15.31
N SER A 7 -0.31 -3.75 -16.57
CA SER A 7 -0.42 -2.58 -17.44
C SER A 7 -1.91 -2.28 -17.60
N ASN A 8 -2.40 -1.23 -16.93
CA ASN A 8 -3.76 -0.76 -17.09
C ASN A 8 -4.06 -0.64 -18.59
N ILE A 9 -5.01 -1.46 -19.06
CA ILE A 9 -5.48 -1.43 -20.44
C ILE A 9 -5.93 -0.01 -20.72
N ILE A 10 -5.46 0.57 -21.83
CA ILE A 10 -5.88 1.91 -22.22
C ILE A 10 -7.37 1.90 -22.56
N ILE A 11 -8.12 2.75 -21.88
CA ILE A 11 -9.52 3.01 -22.18
C ILE A 11 -9.56 4.06 -23.30
N THR A 12 -9.87 3.60 -24.51
CA THR A 12 -10.13 4.47 -25.64
C THR A 12 -11.49 5.15 -25.48
N MET A 13 -11.54 6.46 -25.70
CA MET A 13 -12.73 7.29 -25.51
C MET A 13 -13.55 7.47 -26.80
N ASP A 14 -13.70 6.41 -27.60
CA ASP A 14 -14.52 6.36 -28.81
C ASP A 14 -16.01 6.17 -28.53
N LYS A 15 -16.36 5.49 -27.43
CA LYS A 15 -17.73 5.30 -26.94
C LYS A 15 -17.74 5.36 -25.41
N PRO A 16 -18.88 5.59 -24.76
CA PRO A 16 -19.00 5.42 -23.32
C PRO A 16 -18.49 4.05 -22.85
N ARG A 17 -17.92 4.01 -21.65
CA ARG A 17 -17.36 2.81 -21.03
C ARG A 17 -17.95 2.64 -19.64
N THR A 18 -18.53 1.49 -19.36
CA THR A 18 -18.93 1.13 -18.00
C THR A 18 -17.76 0.47 -17.29
N ILE A 19 -17.42 0.99 -16.12
CA ILE A 19 -16.41 0.47 -15.21
C ILE A 19 -17.14 -0.20 -14.05
N LEU A 20 -16.96 -1.51 -13.93
CA LEU A 20 -17.50 -2.30 -12.84
C LEU A 20 -16.40 -2.56 -11.83
N ILE A 21 -16.64 -2.22 -10.56
CA ILE A 21 -15.63 -2.25 -9.51
C ILE A 21 -16.12 -3.18 -8.39
N TYR A 22 -15.38 -4.25 -8.14
CA TYR A 22 -15.69 -5.22 -7.09
C TYR A 22 -14.86 -4.99 -5.83
N ASN A 23 -15.54 -4.79 -4.70
CA ASN A 23 -14.91 -4.83 -3.40
C ASN A 23 -14.80 -6.28 -2.91
N ASN A 24 -13.57 -6.77 -2.83
CA ASN A 24 -13.29 -8.09 -2.25
C ASN A 24 -13.25 -8.09 -0.71
N LYS A 25 -13.51 -6.96 -0.05
CA LYS A 25 -13.52 -6.85 1.42
C LYS A 25 -14.92 -7.02 2.01
N PRO A 26 -15.02 -7.62 3.20
CA PRO A 26 -16.29 -7.85 3.88
C PRO A 26 -16.86 -6.61 4.58
N TYR A 27 -16.29 -5.43 4.36
CA TYR A 27 -16.73 -4.16 4.91
C TYR A 27 -16.67 -3.06 3.85
N GLY A 28 -17.46 -2.00 4.06
CA GLY A 28 -17.46 -0.84 3.19
C GLY A 28 -16.19 0.00 3.35
N LYS A 29 -15.67 0.54 2.23
CA LYS A 29 -14.48 1.42 2.25
C LYS A 29 -14.53 2.47 1.16
N MET A 30 -13.95 3.64 1.45
CA MET A 30 -13.59 4.63 0.43
C MET A 30 -12.33 4.14 -0.27
N GLU A 31 -12.35 4.06 -1.60
CA GLU A 31 -11.24 3.51 -2.37
C GLU A 31 -10.84 4.42 -3.53
N LYS A 32 -9.53 4.48 -3.79
CA LYS A 32 -8.96 5.20 -4.93
C LYS A 32 -9.02 4.33 -6.17
N ILE A 33 -9.55 4.89 -7.26
CA ILE A 33 -9.63 4.22 -8.57
C ILE A 33 -8.71 4.96 -9.55
N GLU A 34 -7.86 4.18 -10.22
CA GLU A 34 -6.86 4.67 -11.17
C GLU A 34 -7.04 3.96 -12.52
N LEU A 35 -7.34 4.72 -13.58
CA LEU A 35 -7.60 4.19 -14.92
C LEU A 35 -6.75 4.89 -15.96
N ARG A 36 -6.18 4.13 -16.89
CA ARG A 36 -5.44 4.68 -18.03
C ARG A 36 -6.44 5.05 -19.13
N VAL A 37 -6.46 6.31 -19.56
CA VAL A 37 -7.41 6.82 -20.56
C VAL A 37 -6.68 7.53 -21.70
N SER A 38 -7.29 7.54 -22.89
CA SER A 38 -6.72 8.15 -24.10
C SER A 38 -6.99 9.65 -24.24
N ASP A 39 -7.98 10.19 -23.53
CA ASP A 39 -8.45 11.59 -23.66
C ASP A 39 -8.61 12.20 -22.26
N PRO A 40 -8.23 13.47 -22.04
CA PRO A 40 -8.40 14.13 -20.74
C PRO A 40 -9.81 14.71 -20.54
N ASN A 41 -10.60 14.91 -21.61
CA ASN A 41 -11.94 15.52 -21.53
C ASN A 41 -13.00 14.47 -21.22
N ILE A 42 -13.00 14.01 -19.98
CA ILE A 42 -13.81 12.91 -19.51
C ILE A 42 -14.73 13.38 -18.39
N VAL A 43 -15.91 12.75 -18.28
CA VAL A 43 -16.73 12.79 -17.07
C VAL A 43 -16.93 11.38 -16.52
N VAL A 44 -16.87 11.25 -15.20
CA VAL A 44 -17.18 10.02 -14.47
C VAL A 44 -18.57 10.17 -13.84
N ILE A 45 -19.48 9.24 -14.14
CA ILE A 45 -20.87 9.26 -13.65
C ILE A 45 -21.09 8.01 -12.81
N GLY A 46 -21.37 8.20 -11.52
CA GLY A 46 -21.78 7.14 -10.60
C GLY A 46 -23.30 7.01 -10.48
N ALA A 47 -23.74 6.14 -9.57
CA ALA A 47 -25.15 5.88 -9.31
C ALA A 47 -25.94 7.12 -8.82
N HIS A 48 -25.27 8.09 -8.20
CA HIS A 48 -25.88 9.31 -7.66
C HIS A 48 -25.53 10.57 -8.45
N GLY A 49 -25.01 10.42 -9.67
CA GLY A 49 -24.62 11.52 -10.54
C GLY A 49 -23.10 11.64 -10.74
N PRO A 50 -22.62 12.80 -11.24
CA PRO A 50 -21.21 13.01 -11.55
C PRO A 50 -20.30 12.86 -10.32
N ILE A 51 -19.18 12.15 -10.49
CA ILE A 51 -18.15 11.96 -9.47
C ILE A 51 -17.00 12.92 -9.77
N LYS A 52 -16.51 13.62 -8.74
CA LYS A 52 -15.31 14.45 -8.86
C LYS A 52 -14.12 13.58 -9.25
N ALA A 53 -13.41 13.97 -10.29
CA ALA A 53 -12.26 13.25 -10.80
C ALA A 53 -11.08 14.18 -11.12
N GLN A 54 -9.91 13.58 -11.27
CA GLN A 54 -8.66 14.27 -11.56
C GLN A 54 -7.93 13.54 -12.68
N ILE A 55 -7.40 14.30 -13.64
CA ILE A 55 -6.55 13.82 -14.73
C ILE A 55 -5.10 14.16 -14.42
N GLU A 56 -4.24 13.16 -14.50
CA GLU A 56 -2.80 13.26 -14.25
C GLU A 56 -2.00 12.67 -15.43
N PRO A 57 -0.73 13.08 -15.60
CA PRO A 57 0.19 12.39 -16.50
C PRO A 57 0.30 10.88 -16.22
N TYR A 58 0.13 10.04 -17.25
CA TYR A 58 0.35 8.60 -17.11
C TYR A 58 1.84 8.26 -17.17
N PHE A 59 2.39 7.79 -16.06
CA PHE A 59 3.69 7.14 -16.02
C PHE A 59 3.52 5.63 -16.09
N ASP A 60 4.10 5.05 -17.14
CA ASP A 60 4.07 3.62 -17.40
C ASP A 60 5.03 2.89 -16.45
N PRO A 61 4.54 2.00 -15.55
CA PRO A 61 5.39 1.27 -14.61
C PRO A 61 6.35 0.29 -15.29
N ILE A 62 6.06 -0.14 -16.51
CA ILE A 62 6.90 -1.11 -17.25
C ILE A 62 8.11 -0.39 -17.85
N SER A 63 7.88 0.56 -18.77
CA SER A 63 8.97 1.34 -19.37
C SER A 63 9.63 2.31 -18.38
N GLY A 64 8.90 2.70 -17.33
CA GLY A 64 9.30 3.73 -16.38
C GLY A 64 9.42 5.10 -17.04
N LYS A 65 8.54 5.42 -17.98
CA LYS A 65 8.50 6.70 -18.71
C LYS A 65 7.09 7.26 -18.70
N PHE A 66 6.97 8.57 -18.85
CA PHE A 66 5.70 9.19 -19.20
C PHE A 66 5.31 8.85 -20.63
N THR A 67 4.01 8.72 -20.85
CA THR A 67 3.43 8.49 -22.18
C THR A 67 2.46 9.62 -22.52
N GLU A 68 1.95 9.64 -23.75
CA GLU A 68 0.94 10.60 -24.21
C GLU A 68 -0.45 10.39 -23.58
N ASN A 69 -0.63 9.27 -22.87
CA ASN A 69 -1.89 8.92 -22.21
C ASN A 69 -2.04 9.61 -20.86
N TYR A 70 -3.25 9.49 -20.30
CA TYR A 70 -3.63 10.12 -19.05
C TYR A 70 -3.99 9.07 -18.01
N LEU A 71 -3.77 9.43 -16.74
CA LEU A 71 -4.24 8.69 -15.59
C LEU A 71 -5.45 9.42 -15.02
N LEU A 72 -6.62 8.79 -15.12
CA LEU A 72 -7.84 9.24 -14.47
C LEU A 72 -7.87 8.70 -13.04
N VAL A 73 -8.08 9.60 -12.09
CA VAL A 73 -8.10 9.32 -10.66
C VAL A 73 -9.41 9.83 -10.06
N PHE A 74 -10.11 8.99 -9.33
CA PHE A 74 -11.27 9.39 -8.53
C PHE A 74 -11.43 8.49 -7.31
N PHE A 75 -12.29 8.90 -6.39
CA PHE A 75 -12.57 8.13 -5.17
C PHE A 75 -14.05 7.77 -5.14
N THR A 76 -14.35 6.53 -4.76
CA THR A 76 -15.74 6.04 -4.70
C THR A 76 -15.93 5.01 -3.59
N PHE A 77 -17.11 5.03 -2.96
CA PHE A 77 -17.38 4.21 -1.78
C PHE A 77 -17.81 2.84 -2.25
N LEU A 78 -17.05 1.82 -1.85
CA LEU A 78 -17.33 0.45 -2.21
C LEU A 78 -18.05 -0.25 -1.06
N ASN A 79 -19.24 -0.78 -1.32
CA ASN A 79 -19.98 -1.58 -0.34
C ASN A 79 -19.33 -2.96 -0.15
N ALA A 80 -19.54 -3.59 1.01
CA ALA A 80 -18.97 -4.90 1.35
C ALA A 80 -19.32 -5.98 0.31
N LEU A 81 -18.33 -6.77 -0.13
CA LEU A 81 -18.48 -7.93 -1.04
C LEU A 81 -19.35 -7.68 -2.28
N SER A 82 -19.37 -6.45 -2.77
CA SER A 82 -20.32 -6.02 -3.78
C SER A 82 -19.63 -5.36 -4.96
N PHE A 83 -20.37 -5.29 -6.05
CA PHE A 83 -20.00 -4.49 -7.20
C PHE A 83 -20.66 -3.12 -7.10
N ILE A 84 -19.94 -2.10 -7.55
CA ILE A 84 -20.51 -0.83 -7.98
C ILE A 84 -20.15 -0.62 -9.45
N HIS A 85 -20.84 0.30 -10.12
CA HIS A 85 -20.43 0.72 -11.45
C HIS A 85 -20.38 2.25 -11.55
N CYS A 86 -19.55 2.71 -12.47
CA CYS A 86 -19.58 4.08 -12.97
C CYS A 86 -19.40 4.07 -14.49
N THR A 87 -19.94 5.08 -15.16
CA THR A 87 -19.77 5.27 -16.59
C THR A 87 -18.78 6.39 -16.85
N ILE A 88 -17.88 6.16 -17.80
CA ILE A 88 -16.90 7.11 -18.28
C ILE A 88 -17.27 7.48 -19.71
N GLN A 89 -17.40 8.77 -19.98
CA GLN A 89 -17.74 9.26 -21.32
C GLN A 89 -17.00 10.56 -21.64
N LYS A 90 -16.80 10.82 -22.93
CA LYS A 90 -16.17 12.05 -23.40
C LYS A 90 -17.15 13.20 -23.25
N ASN A 91 -16.81 14.17 -22.40
CA ASN A 91 -17.59 15.39 -22.22
C ASN A 91 -16.72 16.44 -21.53
N HIS A 92 -16.90 17.71 -21.86
CA HIS A 92 -16.31 18.80 -21.10
C HIS A 92 -17.11 18.94 -19.80
N SER A 93 -16.55 18.46 -18.70
CA SER A 93 -17.19 18.53 -17.39
C SER A 93 -16.37 19.38 -16.43
N THR A 94 -17.07 20.21 -15.65
CA THR A 94 -16.50 20.95 -14.52
C THR A 94 -16.14 20.05 -13.34
N THR A 95 -16.54 18.78 -13.35
CA THR A 95 -16.28 17.82 -12.25
C THR A 95 -14.96 17.08 -12.39
N THR A 96 -14.34 17.13 -13.57
CA THR A 96 -13.04 16.50 -13.83
C THR A 96 -11.98 17.58 -14.03
N GLU A 97 -11.01 17.63 -13.12
CA GLU A 97 -9.94 18.62 -13.12
C GLU A 97 -8.67 18.04 -13.75
N ILE A 98 -8.01 18.80 -14.63
CA ILE A 98 -6.68 18.45 -15.11
C ILE A 98 -5.66 19.01 -14.11
N ALA A 99 -4.85 18.12 -13.52
CA ALA A 99 -3.83 18.51 -12.55
C ALA A 99 -2.76 19.42 -13.19
N GLN A 100 -2.19 20.30 -12.37
CA GLN A 100 -1.10 21.19 -12.78
C GLN A 100 0.25 20.54 -12.47
N ILE A 101 1.26 20.86 -13.28
CA ILE A 101 2.64 20.45 -13.03
C ILE A 101 3.40 21.62 -12.41
N LEU A 102 3.92 21.44 -11.21
CA LEU A 102 4.74 22.42 -10.52
C LEU A 102 6.19 21.95 -10.56
N THR A 103 7.09 22.76 -11.10
CA THR A 103 8.52 22.42 -11.24
C THR A 103 9.40 23.46 -10.56
N PRO A 104 10.40 23.08 -9.75
CA PRO A 104 11.39 24.01 -9.23
C PRO A 104 12.38 24.47 -10.32
N LEU A 105 12.50 23.69 -11.40
CA LEU A 105 13.44 23.95 -12.51
C LEU A 105 12.70 24.56 -13.70
N LYS A 106 13.29 25.62 -14.29
CA LYS A 106 12.77 26.27 -15.51
C LYS A 106 12.84 25.37 -16.76
N SER A 107 13.68 24.33 -16.77
CA SER A 107 13.90 23.46 -17.93
C SER A 107 14.16 22.00 -17.54
N SER A 108 13.12 21.23 -17.25
CA SER A 108 13.21 19.76 -17.17
C SER A 108 13.04 19.13 -18.56
N LYS A 109 13.89 18.14 -18.88
CA LYS A 109 13.82 17.37 -20.14
C LYS A 109 12.53 16.54 -20.17
N MET A 110 12.11 16.00 -19.03
CA MET A 110 10.89 15.19 -18.90
C MET A 110 9.62 15.97 -19.26
N ILE A 111 9.54 17.27 -18.97
CA ILE A 111 8.36 18.10 -19.31
C ILE A 111 8.04 18.04 -20.81
N ARG A 112 9.04 17.83 -21.68
CA ARG A 112 8.85 17.69 -23.14
C ARG A 112 8.05 16.45 -23.54
N HIS A 113 8.04 15.43 -22.70
CA HIS A 113 7.30 14.18 -22.91
C HIS A 113 5.88 14.22 -22.32
N LEU A 114 5.54 15.30 -21.59
CA LEU A 114 4.21 15.47 -21.04
C LEU A 114 3.27 16.08 -22.10
N SER A 115 2.00 15.69 -22.04
CA SER A 115 0.97 16.25 -22.91
C SER A 115 0.82 17.76 -22.71
N LYS A 116 0.56 18.48 -23.81
CA LYS A 116 0.30 19.93 -23.80
C LYS A 116 -0.94 20.34 -23.01
N HIS A 117 -1.80 19.39 -22.64
CA HIS A 117 -2.99 19.64 -21.82
C HIS A 117 -2.65 20.00 -20.36
N PHE A 118 -1.45 19.66 -19.89
CA PHE A 118 -1.04 19.98 -18.54
C PHE A 118 -0.37 21.36 -18.49
N ASN A 119 -0.90 22.24 -17.64
CA ASN A 119 -0.26 23.52 -17.37
C ASN A 119 0.99 23.32 -16.51
N VAL A 120 2.12 23.87 -16.94
CA VAL A 120 3.40 23.78 -16.24
C VAL A 120 3.71 25.13 -15.61
N VAL A 121 3.86 25.14 -14.30
CA VAL A 121 4.15 26.34 -13.51
C VAL A 121 5.50 26.17 -12.83
N THR A 122 6.39 27.15 -13.02
CA THR A 122 7.64 27.19 -12.25
C THR A 122 7.36 27.70 -10.85
N ILE A 123 7.85 26.99 -9.84
CA ILE A 123 7.71 27.35 -8.42
C ILE A 123 9.08 27.59 -7.80
N ASN A 124 9.10 28.34 -6.71
CA ASN A 124 10.31 28.46 -5.88
C ASN A 124 10.57 27.15 -5.14
N GLU A 125 11.85 26.88 -4.84
CA GLU A 125 12.30 25.69 -4.11
C GLU A 125 11.55 25.49 -2.77
N ASN A 126 11.27 26.57 -2.04
CA ASN A 126 10.53 26.51 -0.78
C ASN A 126 9.04 26.12 -0.89
N LYS A 127 8.50 26.07 -2.11
CA LYS A 127 7.13 25.63 -2.39
C LYS A 127 7.07 24.18 -2.90
N PHE A 128 8.20 23.47 -2.90
CA PHE A 128 8.25 22.05 -3.29
C PHE A 128 7.77 21.16 -2.15
N ILE A 129 6.46 21.19 -1.92
CA ILE A 129 5.78 20.56 -0.78
C ILE A 129 4.51 19.85 -1.26
N LEU A 130 4.13 18.77 -0.59
CA LEU A 130 2.79 18.18 -0.73
C LEU A 130 1.92 18.61 0.43
N ARG A 131 0.65 18.91 0.17
CA ARG A 131 -0.26 19.44 1.18
C ARG A 131 -1.69 18.96 0.96
N THR A 132 -2.30 18.49 2.05
CA THR A 132 -3.74 18.27 2.21
C THR A 132 -4.25 19.15 3.36
N LEU A 133 -5.51 19.00 3.76
CA LEU A 133 -6.04 19.67 4.94
C LEU A 133 -5.32 19.25 6.24
N GLN A 134 -4.91 17.98 6.33
CA GLN A 134 -4.37 17.37 7.55
C GLN A 134 -2.89 17.04 7.49
N MET A 135 -2.29 16.96 6.30
CA MET A 135 -0.90 16.56 6.12
C MET A 135 -0.13 17.58 5.29
N PHE A 136 1.10 17.86 5.72
CA PHE A 136 2.09 18.62 4.99
C PHE A 136 3.38 17.81 4.90
N VAL A 137 3.90 17.65 3.69
CA VAL A 137 5.10 16.85 3.43
C VAL A 137 6.15 17.74 2.79
N GLN A 138 7.26 17.91 3.52
CA GLN A 138 8.42 18.64 3.05
C GLN A 138 9.35 17.68 2.28
N LEU A 139 9.76 18.14 1.11
CA LEU A 139 10.61 17.41 0.19
C LEU A 139 11.82 18.28 -0.15
N ASN A 140 12.96 17.65 -0.35
CA ASN A 140 14.13 18.35 -0.85
C ASN A 140 13.92 18.69 -2.34
N PRO A 141 13.94 19.96 -2.76
CA PRO A 141 13.63 20.33 -4.14
C PRO A 141 14.67 19.84 -5.17
N LYS A 142 15.91 19.59 -4.73
CA LYS A 142 17.02 19.20 -5.61
C LYS A 142 17.02 17.72 -5.94
N ASN A 143 16.67 16.86 -4.98
CA ASN A 143 16.66 15.41 -5.16
C ASN A 143 15.26 14.78 -5.01
N GLY A 144 14.25 15.55 -4.60
CA GLY A 144 12.85 15.17 -4.47
C GLY A 144 12.54 14.12 -3.39
N LEU A 145 13.50 13.89 -2.48
CA LEU A 145 13.37 12.93 -1.38
C LEU A 145 12.63 13.55 -0.19
N LEU A 146 12.03 12.68 0.62
CA LEU A 146 11.33 13.04 1.85
C LEU A 146 12.28 13.66 2.88
N GLU A 147 11.90 14.79 3.47
CA GLU A 147 12.61 15.38 4.61
C GLU A 147 11.79 15.27 5.90
N THR A 148 10.53 15.72 5.85
CA THR A 148 9.69 15.84 7.06
C THR A 148 8.22 15.65 6.71
N ILE A 149 7.47 15.00 7.61
CA ILE A 149 6.02 14.88 7.55
C ILE A 149 5.44 15.67 8.74
N TYR A 150 4.47 16.53 8.48
CA TYR A 150 3.74 17.27 9.50
C TYR A 150 2.27 16.87 9.42
N LEU A 151 1.67 16.58 10.56
CA LEU A 151 0.24 16.40 10.72
C LEU A 151 -0.34 17.63 11.42
N ASN A 152 -1.33 18.25 10.80
CA ASN A 152 -2.12 19.29 11.45
C ASN A 152 -3.03 18.62 12.49
N VAL A 153 -3.03 19.13 13.71
CA VAL A 153 -3.97 18.68 14.74
C VAL A 153 -5.01 19.79 14.95
N ALA A 154 -6.27 19.40 15.20
CA ALA A 154 -7.38 20.33 15.40
C ALA A 154 -7.18 21.30 16.60
N THR A 155 -6.34 20.93 17.56
CA THR A 155 -5.74 21.84 18.55
C THR A 155 -4.49 22.43 17.90
N ASN A 156 -4.35 23.76 17.75
CA ASN A 156 -3.28 24.52 17.07
C ASN A 156 -1.80 24.03 17.14
N ASP A 157 -1.48 22.94 17.83
CA ASP A 157 -0.25 22.17 17.68
C ASP A 157 -0.18 21.45 16.33
N THR A 158 0.95 21.62 15.64
CA THR A 158 1.33 20.79 14.51
C THR A 158 2.22 19.68 15.01
N GLU A 159 1.82 18.43 14.77
CA GLU A 159 2.67 17.31 15.11
C GLU A 159 3.65 17.07 13.96
N ARG A 160 4.93 17.29 14.25
CA ARG A 160 6.01 17.01 13.30
C ARG A 160 6.54 15.61 13.52
N LEU A 161 6.75 14.87 12.43
CA LEU A 161 7.61 13.70 12.37
C LEU A 161 8.71 13.99 11.35
N TRP A 162 9.92 14.27 11.83
CA TRP A 162 11.09 14.25 10.96
C TRP A 162 11.24 12.82 10.44
N CYS A 163 11.38 12.65 9.12
CA CYS A 163 11.56 11.35 8.48
C CYS A 163 12.36 11.55 7.20
N LYS A 164 13.65 11.84 7.34
CA LYS A 164 14.50 12.19 6.20
C LYS A 164 14.94 10.93 5.48
N GLN A 165 14.61 10.84 4.20
CA GLN A 165 14.94 9.73 3.33
C GLN A 165 16.25 9.97 2.59
N GLU A 166 17.05 8.92 2.49
CA GLU A 166 18.21 8.84 1.59
C GLU A 166 18.22 7.48 0.89
N PHE A 167 18.91 7.40 -0.25
CA PHE A 167 19.21 6.13 -0.91
C PHE A 167 20.69 5.82 -0.73
N ASN A 168 20.97 4.62 -0.26
CA ASN A 168 22.32 4.16 0.01
C ASN A 168 22.50 2.75 -0.54
N PHE A 169 23.73 2.26 -0.57
CA PHE A 169 24.00 0.86 -0.84
C PHE A 169 25.19 0.37 -0.03
N TYR A 170 25.16 -0.92 0.31
CA TYR A 170 26.36 -1.63 0.74
C TYR A 170 27.05 -2.26 -0.45
N LYS A 171 28.38 -2.25 -0.43
CA LYS A 171 29.17 -3.15 -1.26
C LYS A 171 29.24 -4.52 -0.60
N SER A 172 29.17 -5.55 -1.44
CA SER A 172 29.11 -6.93 -1.00
C SER A 172 30.31 -7.70 -1.47
N THR A 173 30.74 -8.68 -0.68
CA THR A 173 31.78 -9.64 -1.05
C THR A 173 31.35 -11.01 -0.57
N TYR A 174 31.50 -12.07 -1.38
CA TYR A 174 31.05 -13.43 -1.04
C TYR A 174 29.60 -13.48 -0.48
N SER A 175 28.73 -12.65 -1.04
CA SER A 175 27.31 -12.54 -0.73
C SER A 175 26.52 -13.23 -1.84
N GLY A 176 25.37 -13.80 -1.54
CA GLY A 176 24.59 -14.55 -2.53
C GLY A 176 23.11 -14.60 -2.18
N ALA A 177 22.35 -15.48 -2.82
CA ALA A 177 20.90 -15.53 -2.67
C ALA A 177 20.42 -15.64 -1.21
N TYR A 178 21.18 -16.30 -0.35
CA TYR A 178 20.83 -16.61 1.04
C TYR A 178 21.59 -15.73 2.05
N ILE A 179 22.87 -15.49 1.81
CA ILE A 179 23.75 -14.81 2.77
C ILE A 179 23.98 -13.36 2.36
N MET A 180 23.80 -12.46 3.31
CA MET A 180 24.24 -11.06 3.22
C MET A 180 25.63 -10.96 3.83
N THR A 181 26.64 -10.80 2.98
CA THR A 181 28.02 -10.53 3.40
C THR A 181 28.46 -9.18 2.83
N LEU A 182 29.04 -8.34 3.66
CA LEU A 182 29.43 -6.98 3.28
C LEU A 182 30.93 -6.89 3.09
N GLU A 183 31.37 -6.16 2.06
CA GLU A 183 32.81 -5.85 1.87
C GLU A 183 33.33 -5.00 3.02
N ASN A 184 32.50 -4.07 3.48
CA ASN A 184 32.69 -3.27 4.68
C ASN A 184 31.32 -2.85 5.22
N GLU A 185 31.29 -2.39 6.47
CA GLU A 185 30.11 -1.90 7.18
C GLU A 185 29.67 -0.49 6.72
N LYS A 186 30.37 0.13 5.76
CA LYS A 186 30.15 1.52 5.37
C LYS A 186 29.05 1.66 4.32
N LEU A 187 28.05 2.46 4.65
CA LEU A 187 27.05 2.93 3.70
C LEU A 187 27.67 3.90 2.68
N THR A 188 27.37 3.65 1.40
CA THR A 188 27.70 4.57 0.31
C THR A 188 26.43 5.23 -0.20
N GLU A 189 26.41 6.55 -0.24
CA GLU A 189 25.29 7.33 -0.76
C GLU A 189 25.10 7.09 -2.27
N LEU A 190 23.88 6.71 -2.66
CA LEU A 190 23.45 6.76 -4.04
C LEU A 190 23.08 8.20 -4.39
N LYS A 191 24.05 8.94 -4.92
CA LYS A 191 23.85 10.34 -5.30
C LYS A 191 22.72 10.49 -6.31
N MET A 192 21.69 11.24 -5.92
CA MET A 192 20.57 11.62 -6.79
C MET A 192 20.89 12.84 -7.68
N THR A 193 22.17 13.03 -8.02
CA THR A 193 22.62 14.15 -8.86
C THR A 193 22.02 14.06 -10.25
N GLY A 194 21.39 15.16 -10.70
CA GLY A 194 20.73 15.22 -12.01
C GLY A 194 19.36 14.54 -12.04
N ALA A 195 18.81 14.12 -10.89
CA ALA A 195 17.44 13.65 -10.81
C ALA A 195 16.47 14.77 -11.21
N GLU A 196 15.44 14.41 -11.96
CA GLU A 196 14.38 15.35 -12.32
C GLU A 196 13.26 15.29 -11.28
N THR A 197 12.87 16.45 -10.75
CA THR A 197 11.88 16.58 -9.69
C THR A 197 10.76 17.54 -10.10
N PHE A 198 9.52 17.18 -9.78
CA PHE A 198 8.33 18.01 -10.03
C PHE A 198 7.14 17.48 -9.21
N ILE A 199 6.11 18.31 -9.06
CA ILE A 199 4.86 17.96 -8.39
C ILE A 199 3.72 17.97 -9.39
N ILE A 200 2.89 16.93 -9.37
CA ILE A 200 1.56 16.93 -9.97
C ILE A 200 0.61 17.39 -8.87
N SER A 201 -0.02 18.55 -9.06
CA SER A 201 -0.91 19.17 -8.09
C SER A 201 -2.33 19.21 -8.66
N GLY A 202 -3.22 18.40 -8.10
CA GLY A 202 -4.66 18.52 -8.35
C GLY A 202 -5.47 18.46 -7.05
N SER A 203 -6.78 18.68 -7.15
CA SER A 203 -7.63 18.83 -5.97
C SER A 203 -7.96 17.56 -5.20
N LEU A 204 -7.81 16.37 -5.80
CA LEU A 204 -8.01 15.08 -5.15
C LEU A 204 -6.70 14.47 -4.65
N ARG A 205 -5.58 14.80 -5.29
CA ARG A 205 -4.28 14.22 -4.98
C ARG A 205 -3.13 15.12 -5.43
N GLN A 206 -2.07 15.12 -4.64
CA GLN A 206 -0.77 15.65 -5.05
C GLN A 206 0.29 14.55 -5.07
N ILE A 207 1.22 14.62 -6.02
CA ILE A 207 2.30 13.66 -6.19
C ILE A 207 3.60 14.38 -6.48
N ALA A 208 4.65 14.13 -5.69
CA ALA A 208 6.01 14.49 -6.04
C ALA A 208 6.69 13.33 -6.77
N TYR A 209 7.25 13.62 -7.94
CA TYR A 209 8.06 12.70 -8.70
C TYR A 209 9.54 13.02 -8.52
N THR A 210 10.33 11.95 -8.42
CA THR A 210 11.79 11.99 -8.46
C THR A 210 12.26 10.93 -9.45
N LEU A 211 12.95 11.37 -10.51
CA LEU A 211 13.38 10.48 -11.58
C LEU A 211 14.91 10.50 -11.69
N SER A 212 15.56 9.42 -11.28
CA SER A 212 16.99 9.18 -11.51
C SER A 212 17.20 7.95 -12.40
N GLU A 213 18.47 7.61 -12.66
CA GLU A 213 18.84 6.44 -13.45
C GLU A 213 18.34 5.14 -12.84
N PHE A 214 18.57 4.95 -11.53
CA PHE A 214 18.28 3.69 -10.82
C PHE A 214 16.91 3.71 -10.14
N ILE A 215 16.39 4.89 -9.80
CA ILE A 215 15.22 5.04 -8.94
C ILE A 215 14.24 6.03 -9.55
N LYS A 216 12.99 5.59 -9.68
CA LYS A 216 11.86 6.46 -10.01
C LYS A 216 10.88 6.40 -8.84
N GLN A 217 10.84 7.47 -8.06
CA GLN A 217 10.03 7.58 -6.85
C GLN A 217 8.81 8.48 -7.10
N ARG A 218 7.69 8.08 -6.51
CA ARG A 218 6.48 8.89 -6.37
C ARG A 218 6.10 8.94 -4.90
N LEU A 219 6.02 10.14 -4.33
CA LEU A 219 5.44 10.38 -3.02
C LEU A 219 4.11 11.08 -3.22
N SER A 220 3.03 10.59 -2.62
CA SER A 220 1.70 11.16 -2.84
C SER A 220 0.85 11.21 -1.58
N VAL A 221 0.02 12.24 -1.53
CA VAL A 221 -0.98 12.47 -0.49
C VAL A 221 -2.34 12.65 -1.14
N ASN A 222 -3.34 11.98 -0.59
CA ASN A 222 -4.71 12.05 -1.09
C ASN A 222 -5.47 13.13 -0.31
N ASN A 223 -6.04 14.09 -1.02
CA ASN A 223 -6.81 15.18 -0.43
C ASN A 223 -8.30 14.81 -0.37
N ILE A 224 -8.57 13.70 0.32
CA ILE A 224 -9.93 13.25 0.64
C ILE A 224 -10.07 13.11 2.15
N SER A 225 -11.26 13.38 2.65
CA SER A 225 -11.53 13.18 4.07
C SER A 225 -11.58 11.70 4.41
N GLY A 226 -11.33 11.39 5.68
CA GLY A 226 -11.43 10.03 6.17
C GLY A 226 -10.09 9.41 6.54
N ALA A 227 -9.97 8.09 6.35
CA ALA A 227 -8.80 7.33 6.78
C ALA A 227 -7.50 7.69 6.02
N GLU A 228 -7.60 8.33 4.86
CA GLU A 228 -6.46 8.76 4.03
C GLU A 228 -5.74 10.01 4.54
N GLU A 229 -6.35 10.77 5.46
CA GLU A 229 -5.85 12.06 5.94
C GLU A 229 -4.43 11.99 6.52
N ASN A 230 -4.08 10.86 7.14
CA ASN A 230 -2.80 10.64 7.83
C ASN A 230 -1.90 9.62 7.12
N ARG A 231 -2.08 9.45 5.79
CA ARG A 231 -1.34 8.46 4.99
C ARG A 231 -0.47 9.13 3.92
N LEU A 232 0.83 8.82 3.94
CA LEU A 232 1.76 9.13 2.85
C LEU A 232 1.99 7.86 2.04
N HIS A 233 1.78 7.92 0.73
CA HIS A 233 1.99 6.80 -0.18
C HIS A 233 3.29 6.98 -0.95
N MET A 234 4.12 5.94 -0.96
CA MET A 234 5.37 5.90 -1.71
C MET A 234 5.32 4.78 -2.74
N GLN A 235 5.67 5.07 -3.98
CA GLN A 235 5.90 4.05 -5.01
C GLN A 235 7.32 4.21 -5.54
N LEU A 236 8.05 3.10 -5.62
CA LEU A 236 9.39 3.07 -6.18
C LEU A 236 9.41 2.12 -7.38
N ARG A 237 10.07 2.54 -8.45
CA ARG A 237 10.58 1.66 -9.49
C ARG A 237 12.09 1.64 -9.42
N VAL A 238 12.65 0.47 -9.13
CA VAL A 238 14.09 0.25 -8.95
C VAL A 238 14.65 -0.56 -10.13
N ASP A 239 15.80 -0.15 -10.67
CA ASP A 239 16.50 -0.83 -11.76
C ASP A 239 18.01 -0.79 -11.54
N ILE A 240 18.55 -1.77 -10.81
CA ILE A 240 19.99 -1.82 -10.45
C ILE A 240 20.84 -2.67 -11.40
N ARG A 241 20.34 -3.01 -12.60
CA ARG A 241 21.04 -3.90 -13.54
C ARG A 241 22.42 -3.40 -13.97
N LYS A 242 22.67 -2.09 -13.88
CA LYS A 242 23.96 -1.46 -14.19
C LYS A 242 24.90 -1.35 -12.96
N MET A 243 24.49 -1.86 -11.81
CA MET A 243 25.34 -1.97 -10.62
C MET A 243 25.90 -3.39 -10.52
N SER A 244 26.93 -3.59 -9.70
CA SER A 244 27.48 -4.93 -9.41
C SER A 244 27.87 -5.01 -7.94
N ASP A 245 27.58 -6.15 -7.33
CA ASP A 245 27.95 -6.48 -5.95
C ASP A 245 27.45 -5.46 -4.92
N VAL A 246 26.20 -5.05 -5.12
CA VAL A 246 25.53 -4.06 -4.27
C VAL A 246 24.24 -4.57 -3.68
N GLN A 247 23.90 -4.01 -2.52
CA GLN A 247 22.61 -4.13 -1.89
C GLN A 247 22.04 -2.73 -1.73
N LEU A 248 21.07 -2.38 -2.58
CA LEU A 248 20.44 -1.06 -2.60
C LEU A 248 19.43 -0.96 -1.46
N ILE A 249 19.50 0.12 -0.70
CA ILE A 249 18.64 0.37 0.46
C ILE A 249 18.06 1.80 0.42
N SER A 250 16.88 1.96 1.01
CA SER A 250 16.38 3.27 1.41
C SER A 250 16.58 3.42 2.91
N THR A 251 17.28 4.46 3.33
CA THR A 251 17.50 4.78 4.74
C THR A 251 16.61 5.95 5.15
N PHE A 252 16.20 5.97 6.41
CA PHE A 252 15.35 6.99 6.98
C PHE A 252 15.83 7.38 8.37
N THR A 253 15.94 8.69 8.61
CA THR A 253 16.26 9.27 9.92
C THR A 253 15.00 9.87 10.52
N THR A 254 14.62 9.44 11.73
CA THR A 254 13.43 9.95 12.43
C THR A 254 13.78 10.82 13.63
N ASP A 255 12.81 11.60 14.15
CA ASP A 255 12.93 12.30 15.44
C ASP A 255 12.17 11.60 16.59
N MET A 256 12.03 10.27 16.52
CA MET A 256 11.48 9.45 17.61
C MET A 256 12.32 9.59 18.89
N ILE A 257 11.70 9.40 20.06
CA ILE A 257 12.40 9.54 21.35
C ILE A 257 13.30 8.30 21.59
N PRO A 258 14.64 8.45 21.61
CA PRO A 258 15.55 7.29 21.63
C PRO A 258 15.44 6.41 22.89
N ASP A 259 15.06 6.97 24.03
CA ASP A 259 14.95 6.22 25.29
C ASP A 259 13.64 5.44 25.41
N ASP A 260 12.67 5.71 24.54
CA ASP A 260 11.38 5.04 24.49
C ASP A 260 11.14 4.33 23.14
N PHE A 261 12.16 4.29 22.29
CA PHE A 261 12.05 3.75 20.95
C PHE A 261 11.84 2.24 20.98
N GLU A 262 10.76 1.81 20.34
CA GLU A 262 10.48 0.41 20.07
C GLU A 262 10.18 0.22 18.59
N TYR A 263 10.66 -0.91 18.03
CA TYR A 263 10.31 -1.30 16.68
C TYR A 263 9.88 -2.75 16.59
N TYR A 264 9.00 -2.99 15.62
CA TYR A 264 8.35 -4.27 15.40
C TYR A 264 8.34 -4.59 13.91
N THR A 265 8.58 -5.85 13.56
CA THR A 265 8.32 -6.34 12.19
C THR A 265 7.31 -7.46 12.24
N ASP A 266 6.52 -7.59 11.18
CA ASP A 266 5.52 -8.64 11.11
C ASP A 266 6.12 -10.02 10.84
N SER A 267 5.36 -11.05 11.22
CA SER A 267 5.58 -12.43 10.83
C SER A 267 4.44 -12.87 9.93
N ASN A 268 4.73 -13.04 8.64
CA ASN A 268 3.80 -13.50 7.60
C ASN A 268 2.51 -12.67 7.48
N GLY A 269 2.55 -11.38 7.81
CA GLY A 269 1.37 -10.51 7.79
C GLY A 269 0.36 -10.74 8.91
N LEU A 270 0.71 -11.48 9.96
CA LEU A 270 -0.21 -11.81 11.07
C LEU A 270 0.10 -11.04 12.36
N GLN A 271 1.27 -11.26 12.94
CA GLN A 271 1.65 -10.73 14.25
C GLN A 271 2.85 -9.80 14.13
N LEU A 272 2.85 -8.67 14.85
CA LEU A 272 4.01 -7.79 14.95
C LEU A 272 4.85 -8.24 16.14
N ILE A 273 6.12 -8.54 15.89
CA ILE A 273 7.06 -9.06 16.89
C ILE A 273 8.07 -7.97 17.21
N LYS A 274 8.26 -7.68 18.50
CA LYS A 274 9.25 -6.72 18.97
C LYS A 274 10.65 -7.16 18.57
N ARG A 275 11.42 -6.25 18.00
CA ARG A 275 12.81 -6.48 17.62
C ARG A 275 13.75 -5.75 18.56
N ALA A 276 14.98 -6.21 18.61
CA ALA A 276 16.04 -5.60 19.39
C ALA A 276 17.18 -5.26 18.45
N GLU A 277 17.73 -4.06 18.65
CA GLU A 277 18.98 -3.67 18.02
C GLU A 277 20.13 -4.20 18.89
N TYR A 278 20.93 -5.11 18.34
CA TYR A 278 22.15 -5.58 19.00
C TYR A 278 23.31 -4.67 18.61
N ASN A 279 24.27 -4.46 19.53
CA ASN A 279 25.48 -3.72 19.22
C ASN A 279 26.38 -4.53 18.28
N THR A 280 26.13 -4.39 16.98
CA THR A 280 26.85 -5.05 15.89
C THR A 280 27.31 -4.01 14.86
N SER A 281 27.96 -2.93 15.33
CA SER A 281 28.41 -1.83 14.47
C SER A 281 29.31 -2.27 13.31
N ASN A 282 30.05 -3.38 13.48
CA ASN A 282 30.89 -3.98 12.43
C ASN A 282 30.19 -5.10 11.64
N ARG A 283 28.93 -5.41 11.95
CA ARG A 283 28.12 -6.48 11.35
C ARG A 283 26.65 -6.08 11.24
N PRO A 284 26.32 -5.02 10.46
CA PRO A 284 24.95 -4.54 10.35
C PRO A 284 23.99 -5.60 9.81
N GLU A 285 24.47 -6.59 9.04
CA GLU A 285 23.69 -7.72 8.54
C GLU A 285 23.04 -8.56 9.66
N MET A 286 23.59 -8.55 10.87
CA MET A 286 23.04 -9.32 12.01
C MET A 286 21.74 -8.74 12.58
N ASN A 287 21.42 -7.48 12.30
CA ASN A 287 20.21 -6.81 12.77
C ASN A 287 19.10 -6.75 11.72
N TYR A 288 19.29 -7.38 10.55
CA TYR A 288 18.25 -7.48 9.55
C TYR A 288 17.17 -8.49 9.93
N TYR A 289 15.92 -8.04 9.87
CA TYR A 289 14.73 -8.85 10.09
C TYR A 289 13.83 -8.83 8.86
N PRO A 290 13.06 -9.90 8.62
CA PRO A 290 12.03 -9.86 7.60
C PRO A 290 10.94 -8.86 7.98
N MET A 291 10.50 -8.09 6.98
CA MET A 291 9.30 -7.27 6.95
C MET A 291 8.44 -7.78 5.79
N PRO A 292 7.66 -8.86 5.97
CA PRO A 292 6.77 -9.34 4.93
C PRO A 292 5.75 -8.30 4.49
N THR A 293 5.20 -7.52 5.43
CA THR A 293 4.15 -6.54 5.14
C THR A 293 4.22 -5.25 5.96
N ALA A 294 4.83 -5.24 7.15
CA ALA A 294 4.77 -4.11 8.06
C ALA A 294 6.01 -3.97 8.96
N LEU A 295 6.48 -2.72 9.07
CA LEU A 295 7.44 -2.24 10.05
C LEU A 295 6.74 -1.17 10.88
N VAL A 296 6.78 -1.28 12.20
CA VAL A 296 6.18 -0.29 13.11
C VAL A 296 7.26 0.25 14.01
N LEU A 297 7.38 1.57 14.06
CA LEU A 297 8.22 2.32 14.99
C LEU A 297 7.29 3.07 15.95
N LYS A 298 7.59 3.05 17.25
CA LYS A 298 6.75 3.68 18.27
C LYS A 298 7.62 4.30 19.36
N ASP A 299 7.19 5.45 19.86
CA ASP A 299 7.57 6.00 21.16
C ASP A 299 6.30 6.34 21.99
N CYS A 300 6.46 7.07 23.09
CA CYS A 300 5.39 7.34 24.04
C CYS A 300 4.32 8.29 23.50
N SER A 301 4.61 8.96 22.38
CA SER A 301 3.77 10.01 21.81
C SER A 301 3.30 9.68 20.39
N LYS A 302 4.12 8.98 19.60
CA LYS A 302 3.88 8.77 18.17
C LYS A 302 4.11 7.33 17.76
N ARG A 303 3.46 6.98 16.66
CA ARG A 303 3.63 5.72 15.95
C ARG A 303 3.77 6.00 14.47
N LEU A 304 4.79 5.40 13.87
CA LEU A 304 4.97 5.32 12.42
C LEU A 304 4.80 3.86 12.00
N SER A 305 3.74 3.57 11.26
CA SER A 305 3.54 2.25 10.63
C SER A 305 3.86 2.34 9.14
N ILE A 306 4.85 1.57 8.69
CA ILE A 306 5.27 1.48 7.29
C ILE A 306 4.80 0.14 6.76
N LEU A 307 3.98 0.18 5.73
CA LEU A 307 3.32 -0.98 5.15
C LEU A 307 3.90 -1.21 3.77
N SER A 308 4.12 -2.45 3.36
CA SER A 308 4.65 -2.79 2.02
C SER A 308 3.75 -3.79 1.29
N ASN A 309 3.73 -3.69 -0.03
CA ASN A 309 3.06 -4.68 -0.90
C ASN A 309 3.94 -5.90 -1.21
N VAL A 310 5.24 -5.82 -0.96
CA VAL A 310 6.22 -6.90 -1.17
C VAL A 310 7.13 -7.06 0.05
N PRO A 311 7.65 -8.27 0.32
CA PRO A 311 8.48 -8.52 1.49
C PRO A 311 9.87 -7.88 1.34
N HIS A 312 10.38 -7.30 2.43
CA HIS A 312 11.72 -6.70 2.51
C HIS A 312 12.52 -7.21 3.70
N GLY A 313 13.83 -6.99 3.66
CA GLY A 313 14.67 -6.99 4.86
C GLY A 313 14.76 -5.58 5.44
N VAL A 314 14.61 -5.43 6.75
CA VAL A 314 14.71 -4.13 7.44
C VAL A 314 15.57 -4.24 8.69
N ARG A 315 16.18 -3.13 9.10
CA ARG A 315 16.79 -2.99 10.43
C ARG A 315 16.67 -1.57 10.94
N THR A 316 16.82 -1.40 12.25
CA THR A 316 17.09 -0.09 12.88
C THR A 316 18.58 0.04 13.20
N PHE A 317 19.04 1.28 13.33
CA PHE A 317 20.39 1.60 13.77
C PHE A 317 20.42 2.95 14.46
N ASP A 318 21.36 3.11 15.39
CA ASP A 318 21.46 4.32 16.23
C ASP A 318 20.11 4.68 16.87
N LYS A 319 19.32 3.63 17.18
CA LYS A 319 17.94 3.68 17.67
C LYS A 319 16.95 4.23 16.64
N ILE A 320 17.05 5.51 16.29
CA ILE A 320 15.99 6.28 15.61
C ILE A 320 16.07 6.24 14.08
N ASN A 321 17.10 5.61 13.52
CA ASN A 321 17.23 5.41 12.08
C ASN A 321 16.78 4.01 11.70
N PHE A 322 16.30 3.86 10.48
CA PHE A 322 15.98 2.55 9.92
C PHE A 322 16.31 2.49 8.44
N GLU A 323 16.47 1.27 7.94
CA GLU A 323 16.68 1.03 6.52
C GLU A 323 15.84 -0.13 6.00
N ILE A 324 15.45 -0.01 4.74
CA ILE A 324 14.66 -1.00 4.00
C ILE A 324 15.47 -1.41 2.78
N MET A 325 15.78 -2.70 2.66
CA MET A 325 16.46 -3.25 1.49
C MET A 325 15.50 -3.32 0.30
N LEU A 326 15.90 -2.72 -0.81
CA LEU A 326 15.06 -2.58 -2.00
C LEU A 326 15.36 -3.67 -3.03
N ASP A 327 16.64 -3.88 -3.36
CA ASP A 327 17.07 -4.88 -4.32
C ASP A 327 18.57 -5.20 -4.10
N ARG A 328 19.02 -6.35 -4.60
CA ARG A 328 20.42 -6.79 -4.49
C ARG A 328 20.88 -7.44 -5.79
N ARG A 329 22.11 -7.15 -6.19
CA ARG A 329 22.73 -7.71 -7.40
C ARG A 329 24.13 -8.19 -7.07
N LEU A 330 24.37 -9.49 -7.18
CA LEU A 330 25.52 -10.16 -6.58
C LEU A 330 26.13 -11.15 -7.55
N SER A 331 27.44 -11.02 -7.80
CA SER A 331 28.17 -11.82 -8.78
C SER A 331 28.88 -13.03 -8.19
N THR A 332 28.63 -13.36 -6.91
CA THR A 332 29.28 -14.46 -6.19
C THR A 332 28.28 -15.48 -5.63
N ASP A 333 28.67 -16.76 -5.64
CA ASP A 333 27.96 -17.82 -4.93
C ASP A 333 28.27 -17.77 -3.42
N ASP A 334 27.24 -17.93 -2.60
CA ASP A 334 27.36 -17.95 -1.13
C ASP A 334 27.52 -19.37 -0.55
N ARG A 335 27.74 -20.36 -1.41
CA ARG A 335 28.03 -21.77 -1.09
C ARG A 335 26.92 -22.43 -0.28
N LYS A 336 25.66 -22.06 -0.56
CA LYS A 336 24.46 -22.71 0.00
C LYS A 336 23.81 -23.73 -0.92
N GLY A 337 24.48 -24.05 -2.02
CA GLY A 337 24.10 -25.16 -2.92
C GLY A 337 23.30 -24.74 -4.15
N LEU A 338 23.17 -23.43 -4.42
CA LEU A 338 22.51 -22.92 -5.62
C LEU A 338 23.41 -22.99 -6.86
N GLY A 339 24.73 -22.81 -6.69
CA GLY A 339 25.73 -23.09 -7.71
C GLY A 339 26.39 -21.82 -8.28
N LEU A 340 27.42 -22.05 -9.12
CA LEU A 340 28.24 -20.99 -9.74
C LEU A 340 27.76 -20.60 -11.15
N ASP A 341 26.80 -21.35 -11.69
CA ASP A 341 26.26 -21.08 -13.02
C ASP A 341 25.41 -19.80 -13.02
N ASN A 342 25.15 -19.24 -14.20
CA ASN A 342 24.40 -17.98 -14.33
C ASN A 342 23.01 -18.01 -13.66
N ASP A 343 22.38 -19.19 -13.61
CA ASP A 343 21.07 -19.38 -12.96
C ASP A 343 21.17 -19.42 -11.42
N GLY A 344 22.38 -19.58 -10.88
CA GLY A 344 22.63 -19.64 -9.45
C GLY A 344 23.13 -18.34 -8.82
N LEU A 345 23.45 -17.34 -9.63
CA LEU A 345 23.92 -16.03 -9.17
C LEU A 345 22.78 -15.00 -9.22
N PRO A 346 22.58 -14.16 -8.18
CA PRO A 346 21.61 -13.07 -8.18
C PRO A 346 21.97 -11.91 -9.16
N MET A 347 22.03 -12.22 -10.45
CA MET A 347 22.39 -11.31 -11.55
C MET A 347 21.29 -11.22 -12.61
N ASP A 348 20.12 -11.77 -12.34
CA ASP A 348 18.93 -11.82 -13.21
C ASP A 348 17.91 -10.70 -12.90
N ASN A 349 18.33 -9.66 -12.16
CA ASN A 349 17.45 -8.56 -11.77
C ASN A 349 16.68 -7.99 -12.97
N LEU A 350 15.39 -7.76 -12.77
CA LEU A 350 14.54 -6.97 -13.65
C LEU A 350 14.04 -5.73 -12.90
N PRO A 351 13.62 -4.68 -13.61
CA PRO A 351 13.06 -3.52 -12.94
C PRO A 351 11.84 -3.89 -12.10
N VAL A 352 11.88 -3.53 -10.82
CA VAL A 352 10.85 -3.90 -9.85
C VAL A 352 10.08 -2.68 -9.39
N ASN A 353 8.75 -2.81 -9.35
CA ASN A 353 7.86 -1.81 -8.76
C ASN A 353 7.44 -2.27 -7.36
N MET A 354 7.60 -1.39 -6.38
CA MET A 354 7.24 -1.60 -4.98
C MET A 354 6.45 -0.40 -4.46
N ALA A 355 5.56 -0.65 -3.50
CA ALA A 355 4.68 0.35 -2.95
C ALA A 355 4.64 0.26 -1.44
N PHE A 356 4.72 1.42 -0.80
CA PHE A 356 4.65 1.58 0.64
C PHE A 356 3.58 2.58 1.05
N THR A 357 2.98 2.36 2.21
CA THR A 357 2.12 3.34 2.87
C THR A 357 2.65 3.63 4.27
N PHE A 358 2.92 4.90 4.53
CA PHE A 358 3.36 5.42 5.82
C PHE A 358 2.11 5.96 6.53
N VAL A 359 1.78 5.38 7.68
CA VAL A 359 0.65 5.78 8.53
C VAL A 359 1.23 6.37 9.80
N ILE A 360 0.95 7.65 10.02
CA ILE A 360 1.44 8.40 11.17
C ILE A 360 0.29 8.62 12.14
N GLU A 361 0.50 8.26 13.40
CA GLU A 361 -0.55 8.31 14.42
C GLU A 361 -0.02 8.80 15.76
N ARG A 362 -0.89 9.54 16.45
CA ARG A 362 -0.70 9.90 17.85
C ARG A 362 -1.12 8.77 18.75
N MET A 363 -0.30 8.48 19.74
CA MET A 363 -0.58 7.45 20.72
C MET A 363 -0.96 8.07 22.05
N VAL A 364 -1.86 7.43 22.79
CA VAL A 364 -2.08 7.73 24.20
C VAL A 364 -0.77 7.47 24.94
N PRO A 365 -0.26 8.42 25.76
CA PRO A 365 0.92 8.19 26.58
C PRO A 365 0.62 7.14 27.64
N VAL A 366 1.04 5.90 27.40
CA VAL A 366 0.89 4.79 28.35
C VAL A 366 2.26 4.44 28.90
N LYS A 367 2.38 4.24 30.22
CA LYS A 367 3.59 3.65 30.81
C LYS A 367 3.73 2.23 30.28
N HIS A 368 4.65 2.02 29.34
CA HIS A 368 4.80 0.74 28.64
C HIS A 368 4.99 -0.42 29.61
N LYS A 369 4.13 -1.44 29.48
CA LYS A 369 4.47 -2.79 29.91
C LYS A 369 5.43 -3.35 28.85
N ARG A 370 6.46 -4.11 29.24
CA ARG A 370 7.33 -4.84 28.30
C ARG A 370 6.52 -5.83 27.47
N GLN A 371 5.92 -5.38 26.36
CA GLN A 371 5.17 -6.23 25.44
C GLN A 371 6.13 -6.80 24.39
N ARG A 372 6.02 -8.10 24.13
CA ARG A 372 6.81 -8.78 23.09
C ARG A 372 6.16 -8.70 21.71
N PHE A 373 4.87 -8.36 21.68
CA PHE A 373 4.05 -8.30 20.48
C PHE A 373 3.33 -6.96 20.44
N ALA A 374 3.01 -6.52 19.23
CA ALA A 374 2.17 -5.37 18.99
C ALA A 374 1.07 -5.73 17.98
N TYR A 375 0.14 -4.80 17.79
CA TYR A 375 -0.93 -4.89 16.81
C TYR A 375 -0.92 -3.67 15.91
N ASN A 376 -1.46 -3.81 14.71
CA ASN A 376 -1.76 -2.65 13.88
C ASN A 376 -2.90 -1.84 14.53
N THR A 377 -2.83 -0.52 14.46
CA THR A 377 -4.02 0.29 14.68
C THR A 377 -5.05 -0.05 13.60
N LEU A 378 -6.32 0.29 13.81
CA LEU A 378 -7.33 0.05 12.78
C LEU A 378 -7.01 0.83 11.49
N ASN A 379 -6.45 2.04 11.60
CA ASN A 379 -6.06 2.82 10.43
C ASN A 379 -4.93 2.14 9.63
N ALA A 380 -3.86 1.71 10.30
CA ALA A 380 -2.76 0.99 9.67
C ALA A 380 -3.22 -0.36 9.10
N HIS A 381 -4.12 -1.06 9.79
CA HIS A 381 -4.71 -2.30 9.30
C HIS A 381 -5.45 -2.08 7.99
N LEU A 382 -6.35 -1.09 7.94
CA LEU A 382 -7.12 -0.79 6.74
C LEU A 382 -6.24 -0.30 5.59
N ALA A 383 -5.21 0.50 5.89
CA ALA A 383 -4.20 0.92 4.90
C ALA A 383 -3.49 -0.29 4.27
N LEU A 384 -3.09 -1.26 5.10
CA LEU A 384 -2.43 -2.49 4.63
C LEU A 384 -3.37 -3.31 3.73
N GLN A 385 -4.63 -3.42 4.13
CA GLN A 385 -5.65 -4.12 3.35
C GLN A 385 -5.90 -3.44 2.00
N SER A 386 -5.92 -2.11 1.91
CA SER A 386 -6.05 -1.40 0.63
C SER A 386 -4.79 -1.49 -0.24
N LEU A 387 -3.60 -1.56 0.37
CA LEU A 387 -2.33 -1.72 -0.34
C LEU A 387 -2.21 -3.10 -1.01
N ILE A 388 -2.50 -4.17 -0.27
CA ILE A 388 -2.34 -5.55 -0.75
C ILE A 388 -3.55 -6.01 -1.58
N TYR A 389 -4.77 -5.60 -1.22
CA TYR A 389 -5.99 -6.12 -1.80
C TYR A 389 -6.81 -4.99 -2.43
N GLN A 390 -6.32 -4.55 -3.58
CA GLN A 390 -7.00 -3.59 -4.44
C GLN A 390 -8.33 -4.16 -4.97
N PRO A 391 -9.33 -3.31 -5.26
CA PRO A 391 -10.57 -3.75 -5.87
C PRO A 391 -10.33 -4.31 -7.27
N ASN A 392 -11.19 -5.23 -7.71
CA ASN A 392 -11.12 -5.73 -9.09
C ASN A 392 -11.89 -4.79 -10.00
N ILE A 393 -11.31 -4.43 -11.14
CA ILE A 393 -11.88 -3.50 -12.10
C ILE A 393 -12.14 -4.24 -13.41
N PHE A 394 -13.37 -4.15 -13.90
CA PHE A 394 -13.78 -4.69 -15.19
C PHE A 394 -14.27 -3.55 -16.08
N ILE A 395 -13.88 -3.57 -17.35
CA ILE A 395 -14.14 -2.49 -18.30
C ILE A 395 -15.01 -3.06 -19.42
N PHE A 396 -16.19 -2.45 -19.61
CA PHE A 396 -17.15 -2.83 -20.65
C PHE A 396 -17.31 -1.70 -21.66
N SER A 397 -17.46 -2.05 -22.94
CA SER A 397 -17.82 -1.10 -23.99
C SER A 397 -19.32 -0.85 -23.98
N GLY A 398 -19.73 0.42 -23.98
CA GLY A 398 -21.14 0.83 -23.88
C GLY A 398 -21.58 1.12 -22.46
N ILE A 399 -22.89 1.32 -22.29
CA ILE A 399 -23.55 1.56 -21.01
C ILE A 399 -24.30 0.29 -20.63
N LEU A 400 -23.97 -0.27 -19.47
CA LEU A 400 -24.66 -1.44 -18.94
C LEU A 400 -25.81 -0.99 -18.02
N GLU A 401 -27.04 -1.23 -18.44
CA GLU A 401 -28.25 -0.91 -17.68
C GLU A 401 -28.63 -2.09 -16.75
N ASN A 402 -29.21 -1.78 -15.58
CA ASN A 402 -29.85 -2.74 -14.67
C ASN A 402 -28.95 -3.89 -14.17
N LEU A 403 -27.82 -3.57 -13.52
CA LEU A 403 -27.05 -4.55 -12.77
C LEU A 403 -27.67 -4.79 -11.37
N PRO A 404 -28.12 -6.02 -11.05
CA PRO A 404 -28.63 -6.33 -9.73
C PRO A 404 -27.48 -6.43 -8.73
N PHE A 405 -27.20 -5.35 -8.02
CA PHE A 405 -26.21 -5.37 -6.95
C PHE A 405 -26.82 -5.84 -5.64
N ARG A 406 -26.26 -6.93 -5.10
CA ARG A 406 -26.56 -7.34 -3.73
C ARG A 406 -25.82 -6.43 -2.77
N HIS A 407 -26.57 -5.91 -1.80
CA HIS A 407 -26.02 -5.18 -0.69
C HIS A 407 -25.77 -6.16 0.45
N PHE A 408 -24.51 -6.32 0.84
CA PHE A 408 -24.13 -7.13 1.99
C PHE A 408 -23.91 -6.23 3.21
N GLN A 409 -24.25 -6.73 4.38
CA GLN A 409 -23.91 -6.04 5.62
C GLN A 409 -22.41 -6.13 5.87
N SER A 410 -21.80 -5.01 6.26
CA SER A 410 -20.39 -4.96 6.64
C SER A 410 -20.13 -5.82 7.88
N PHE A 411 -19.09 -6.64 7.81
CA PHE A 411 -18.50 -7.34 8.95
C PHE A 411 -17.79 -6.32 9.86
N PRO A 412 -17.35 -6.72 11.07
CA PRO A 412 -16.38 -5.94 11.83
C PRO A 412 -15.14 -5.62 10.97
N CYS A 413 -14.60 -4.41 11.12
CA CYS A 413 -13.53 -3.91 10.26
C CYS A 413 -12.16 -4.55 10.50
N ASP A 414 -12.04 -5.29 11.60
CA ASP A 414 -10.91 -6.15 11.98
C ASP A 414 -11.08 -7.60 11.50
N VAL A 415 -12.20 -7.95 10.87
CA VAL A 415 -12.47 -9.30 10.35
C VAL A 415 -12.24 -9.37 8.84
N GLN A 416 -11.46 -10.35 8.44
CA GLN A 416 -11.17 -10.69 7.05
C GLN A 416 -11.89 -11.97 6.64
N LEU A 417 -12.48 -11.94 5.44
CA LEU A 417 -12.94 -13.12 4.74
C LEU A 417 -11.81 -13.60 3.82
N LEU A 418 -11.05 -14.60 4.26
CA LEU A 418 -9.84 -15.05 3.55
C LEU A 418 -10.20 -15.89 2.32
N THR A 419 -11.23 -16.74 2.42
CA THR A 419 -11.68 -17.53 1.27
C THR A 419 -13.12 -17.98 1.44
N VAL A 420 -13.79 -18.16 0.30
CA VAL A 420 -15.03 -18.95 0.15
C VAL A 420 -14.83 -19.79 -1.11
N ARG A 421 -14.15 -20.93 -0.96
CA ARG A 421 -13.74 -21.76 -2.10
C ARG A 421 -14.62 -23.00 -2.26
N PRO A 422 -15.03 -23.37 -3.49
CA PRO A 422 -15.70 -24.64 -3.74
C PRO A 422 -14.77 -25.83 -3.43
N LEU A 423 -15.37 -26.93 -3.00
CA LEU A 423 -14.67 -28.20 -2.83
C LEU A 423 -14.89 -29.07 -4.06
N THR A 424 -13.82 -29.58 -4.65
CA THR A 424 -13.89 -30.45 -5.83
C THR A 424 -14.64 -31.75 -5.56
N SER A 425 -14.60 -32.24 -4.33
CA SER A 425 -15.28 -33.48 -3.91
C SER A 425 -16.79 -33.32 -3.72
N ASP A 426 -17.30 -32.09 -3.56
CA ASP A 426 -18.71 -31.82 -3.26
C ASP A 426 -19.06 -30.41 -3.77
N ILE A 427 -19.71 -30.33 -4.93
CA ILE A 427 -20.11 -29.08 -5.58
C ILE A 427 -21.04 -28.22 -4.71
N ASN A 428 -21.75 -28.85 -3.77
CA ASN A 428 -22.68 -28.19 -2.87
C ASN A 428 -21.98 -27.73 -1.58
N ARG A 429 -20.66 -27.94 -1.43
CA ARG A 429 -19.90 -27.44 -0.28
C ARG A 429 -18.84 -26.43 -0.69
N ARG A 430 -18.67 -25.43 0.18
CA ARG A 430 -17.56 -24.48 0.11
C ARG A 430 -16.85 -24.42 1.46
N LEU A 431 -15.53 -24.24 1.43
CA LEU A 431 -14.74 -23.92 2.60
C LEU A 431 -14.68 -22.41 2.76
N MET A 432 -15.14 -21.93 3.91
CA MET A 432 -15.08 -20.53 4.30
C MET A 432 -14.07 -20.35 5.44
N ILE A 433 -13.11 -19.45 5.28
CA ILE A 433 -12.12 -19.11 6.30
C ILE A 433 -12.24 -17.64 6.66
N LEU A 434 -12.32 -17.36 7.95
CA LEU A 434 -12.30 -16.04 8.56
C LEU A 434 -11.05 -15.89 9.41
N HIS A 435 -10.51 -14.68 9.46
CA HIS A 435 -9.45 -14.28 10.38
C HIS A 435 -9.82 -12.94 11.01
N ARG A 436 -9.59 -12.78 12.31
CA ARG A 436 -9.79 -11.50 12.99
C ARG A 436 -8.45 -10.94 13.43
N ALA A 437 -8.07 -9.79 12.91
CA ALA A 437 -6.84 -9.14 13.30
C ALA A 437 -6.92 -8.62 14.74
N GLY A 438 -5.80 -8.71 15.47
CA GLY A 438 -5.62 -7.91 16.68
C GLY A 438 -5.46 -6.44 16.31
N ILE A 439 -6.13 -5.55 17.03
CA ILE A 439 -6.11 -4.10 16.81
C ILE A 439 -5.59 -3.39 18.06
N ASP A 440 -4.64 -2.49 17.84
CA ASP A 440 -4.17 -1.54 18.84
C ASP A 440 -5.14 -0.35 18.90
N CYS A 441 -5.74 -0.14 20.07
CA CYS A 441 -6.73 0.92 20.32
C CYS A 441 -6.11 2.16 21.00
N ASP A 442 -4.79 2.21 21.17
CA ASP A 442 -4.10 3.33 21.82
C ASP A 442 -3.94 4.55 20.89
N SER A 443 -4.35 4.44 19.62
CA SER A 443 -4.33 5.57 18.68
C SER A 443 -5.38 6.61 19.04
N LEU A 444 -4.99 7.88 19.09
CA LEU A 444 -5.90 9.01 19.24
C LEU A 444 -6.63 9.36 17.94
N THR A 445 -6.25 8.74 16.82
CA THR A 445 -6.92 8.93 15.53
C THR A 445 -8.20 8.10 15.51
N LEU A 446 -9.36 8.76 15.44
CA LEU A 446 -10.65 8.08 15.40
C LEU A 446 -10.79 7.24 14.12
N PRO A 447 -11.08 5.93 14.23
CA PRO A 447 -11.23 5.09 13.06
C PRO A 447 -12.55 5.40 12.33
N ILE A 448 -12.47 5.56 11.01
CA ILE A 448 -13.64 5.81 10.16
C ILE A 448 -13.99 4.49 9.47
N CYS A 449 -14.50 3.54 10.26
CA CYS A 449 -15.03 2.30 9.73
C CYS A 449 -16.27 1.85 10.52
N ARG A 450 -17.32 1.47 9.80
CA ARG A 450 -18.61 1.04 10.37
C ARG A 450 -18.85 -0.43 10.04
N GLY A 451 -18.70 -1.28 11.05
CA GLY A 451 -18.99 -2.72 10.98
C GLY A 451 -20.16 -3.09 11.88
N ASN A 452 -20.84 -4.20 11.56
CA ASN A 452 -21.85 -4.80 12.42
C ASN A 452 -21.22 -5.89 13.30
N GLU A 453 -21.97 -6.39 14.28
CA GLU A 453 -21.57 -7.57 15.04
C GLU A 453 -21.36 -8.78 14.10
N LEU A 454 -20.32 -9.58 14.37
CA LEU A 454 -19.91 -10.68 13.50
C LEU A 454 -21.01 -11.72 13.28
N ASP A 455 -21.71 -12.13 14.35
CA ASP A 455 -22.75 -13.17 14.26
C ASP A 455 -23.88 -12.75 13.32
N LEU A 456 -24.40 -11.54 13.50
CA LEU A 456 -25.45 -10.98 12.65
C LEU A 456 -24.99 -10.82 11.21
N ALA A 457 -23.81 -10.22 10.99
CA ALA A 457 -23.27 -9.96 9.67
C ALA A 457 -23.05 -11.26 8.88
N LEU A 458 -22.50 -12.29 9.54
CA LEU A 458 -22.22 -13.57 8.90
C LEU A 458 -23.50 -14.36 8.60
N LYS A 459 -24.50 -14.33 9.49
CA LYS A 459 -25.83 -14.93 9.22
C LYS A 459 -26.52 -14.26 8.03
N LYS A 460 -26.46 -12.93 7.92
CA LYS A 460 -27.01 -12.19 6.78
C LYS A 460 -26.24 -12.49 5.49
N TYR A 461 -24.91 -12.59 5.56
CA TYR A 461 -24.10 -13.03 4.44
C TYR A 461 -24.49 -14.44 3.99
N MET A 462 -24.51 -15.42 4.89
CA MET A 462 -24.92 -16.80 4.59
C MET A 462 -26.33 -16.89 3.98
N GLN A 463 -27.29 -16.15 4.53
CA GLN A 463 -28.64 -16.04 3.96
C GLN A 463 -28.58 -15.52 2.51
N SER A 464 -27.82 -14.45 2.28
CA SER A 464 -27.74 -13.79 0.97
C SER A 464 -27.05 -14.63 -0.10
N ILE A 465 -26.19 -15.59 0.27
CA ILE A 465 -25.56 -16.51 -0.68
C ILE A 465 -26.25 -17.87 -0.76
N GLY A 466 -27.32 -18.09 0.03
CA GLY A 466 -28.13 -19.32 -0.03
C GLY A 466 -27.55 -20.52 0.72
N VAL A 467 -26.77 -20.28 1.79
CA VAL A 467 -26.28 -21.36 2.67
C VAL A 467 -27.44 -21.95 3.48
N ARG A 468 -27.47 -23.28 3.61
CA ARG A 468 -28.40 -24.01 4.48
C ARG A 468 -27.77 -24.43 5.77
N THR A 469 -26.64 -25.12 5.69
CA THR A 469 -25.97 -25.69 6.85
C THR A 469 -24.52 -25.28 6.91
N VAL A 470 -24.01 -25.30 8.14
CA VAL A 470 -22.63 -24.97 8.47
C VAL A 470 -22.07 -26.04 9.38
N GLN A 471 -20.78 -26.31 9.22
CA GLN A 471 -20.02 -27.22 10.06
C GLN A 471 -18.62 -26.66 10.31
N LYS A 472 -18.23 -26.49 11.57
CA LYS A 472 -16.90 -25.98 11.93
C LYS A 472 -15.85 -27.06 11.67
N THR A 473 -14.68 -26.65 11.19
CA THR A 473 -13.56 -27.55 10.84
C THR A 473 -12.23 -26.98 11.32
N LEU A 474 -11.16 -27.78 11.22
CA LEU A 474 -9.78 -27.27 11.23
C LEU A 474 -9.53 -26.38 10.00
N LEU A 475 -8.45 -25.58 10.04
CA LEU A 475 -8.12 -24.58 9.02
C LEU A 475 -8.07 -25.15 7.58
N ASN A 476 -7.61 -26.38 7.41
CA ASN A 476 -7.53 -27.04 6.11
C ASN A 476 -8.89 -27.58 5.60
N GLY A 477 -9.94 -27.58 6.42
CA GLY A 477 -11.27 -28.08 6.08
C GLY A 477 -11.43 -29.60 6.12
N ILE A 478 -10.39 -30.36 6.51
CA ILE A 478 -10.41 -31.84 6.43
C ILE A 478 -11.15 -32.44 7.63
N ARG A 479 -10.76 -32.04 8.85
CA ARG A 479 -11.34 -32.58 10.08
C ARG A 479 -12.47 -31.68 10.57
N GLN A 480 -13.66 -32.27 10.72
CA GLN A 480 -14.82 -31.61 11.30
C GLN A 480 -14.71 -31.59 12.83
N ILE A 481 -14.96 -30.43 13.42
CA ILE A 481 -14.90 -30.21 14.88
C ILE A 481 -16.27 -29.94 15.49
N SER A 482 -17.30 -29.72 14.67
CA SER A 482 -18.69 -29.64 15.11
C SER A 482 -19.58 -30.58 14.29
N LYS A 483 -20.79 -30.85 14.81
CA LYS A 483 -21.87 -31.39 13.99
C LYS A 483 -22.30 -30.36 12.96
N GLU A 484 -22.78 -30.83 11.82
CA GLU A 484 -23.42 -30.00 10.81
C GLU A 484 -24.79 -29.54 11.33
N MET A 485 -25.12 -28.26 11.15
CA MET A 485 -26.38 -27.68 11.61
C MET A 485 -26.84 -26.54 10.72
N HIS A 486 -28.11 -26.16 10.82
CA HIS A 486 -28.64 -25.00 10.11
C HIS A 486 -27.92 -23.72 10.53
N TYR A 487 -27.53 -22.87 9.57
CA TYR A 487 -26.66 -21.72 9.85
C TYR A 487 -27.26 -20.70 10.84
N GLN A 488 -28.59 -20.60 10.92
CA GLN A 488 -29.28 -19.71 11.85
C GLN A 488 -29.16 -20.16 13.31
N LEU A 489 -28.97 -21.46 13.54
CA LEU A 489 -28.80 -22.04 14.88
C LEU A 489 -27.34 -21.96 15.37
N ALA A 490 -26.39 -21.68 14.47
CA ALA A 490 -25.00 -21.48 14.84
C ALA A 490 -24.79 -20.11 15.47
N THR A 491 -23.81 -20.03 16.38
CA THR A 491 -23.28 -18.77 16.92
C THR A 491 -21.88 -18.55 16.37
N PHE A 492 -21.66 -17.41 15.73
CA PHE A 492 -20.38 -17.06 15.12
C PHE A 492 -19.66 -16.03 15.97
N PHE A 493 -18.62 -16.51 16.65
CA PHE A 493 -17.71 -15.71 17.44
C PHE A 493 -16.28 -15.98 16.99
N LEU A 494 -15.44 -14.94 17.02
CA LEU A 494 -14.03 -15.01 16.65
C LEU A 494 -13.25 -14.03 17.52
N GLU A 495 -12.28 -14.56 18.27
CA GLU A 495 -11.38 -13.75 19.09
C GLU A 495 -10.37 -13.01 18.22
N PRO A 496 -9.81 -11.88 18.68
CA PRO A 496 -8.68 -11.25 18.01
C PRO A 496 -7.52 -12.24 17.86
N THR A 497 -6.83 -12.17 16.72
CA THR A 497 -5.73 -13.06 16.28
C THR A 497 -6.11 -14.50 15.94
N ASP A 498 -7.39 -14.85 16.02
CA ASP A 498 -7.86 -16.21 15.71
C ASP A 498 -8.35 -16.39 14.27
N PHE A 499 -8.41 -17.66 13.88
CA PHE A 499 -9.03 -18.14 12.65
C PHE A 499 -10.28 -18.96 12.96
N ALA A 500 -11.31 -18.79 12.14
CA ALA A 500 -12.45 -19.70 12.12
C ALA A 500 -12.65 -20.28 10.73
N THR A 501 -12.96 -21.57 10.66
CA THR A 501 -13.13 -22.28 9.40
C THR A 501 -14.40 -23.11 9.41
N TYR A 502 -15.18 -22.96 8.35
CA TYR A 502 -16.50 -23.56 8.21
C TYR A 502 -16.65 -24.22 6.85
N LEU A 503 -17.17 -25.43 6.83
CA LEU A 503 -17.82 -26.00 5.66
C LEU A 503 -19.24 -25.45 5.61
N ILE A 504 -19.55 -24.69 4.56
CA ILE A 504 -20.90 -24.20 4.28
C ILE A 504 -21.49 -25.01 3.13
N ARG A 505 -22.75 -25.41 3.26
CA ARG A 505 -23.45 -26.22 2.26
C ARG A 505 -24.64 -25.49 1.65
N PHE A 506 -24.78 -25.68 0.35
CA PHE A 506 -25.84 -25.19 -0.52
C PHE A 506 -26.75 -26.36 -0.95
N ASN A 507 -27.85 -26.05 -1.60
CA ASN A 507 -28.71 -27.07 -2.22
C ASN A 507 -28.09 -27.69 -3.45
#